data_AF-A0A7W1LS74-F1
#
_entry.id   AF-A0A7W1LS74-F1
#
_cell.length_a   1.000
_cell.length_b   1.000
_cell.length_c   1.000
_cell.angle_alpha   90.00
_cell.angle_beta   90.00
_cell.angle_gamma   90.00
#
_symmetry.space_group_name_H-M   'P 1'
#
loop_
_entity.id
_entity.type
_entity.pdbx_description
1 polymer ?
#
loop_
_entity_poly.entity_id
_entity_poly.type
_entity_poly.pdbx_seq_one_letter_code
_entity_poly.pdbx_strand_id
1 'polypeptide(L)'
;LGAVPLADRGADRVVDPRPISRPRRQFLTGIAAAAAGLAGGAALWEASDDDPVAGPPTEPMSLRPGGAADSSKAELINHTWGSELVLTGSGYRQGAAHRVVFTDADGQQVEAGGFTGVGDTEMVCRCTSPLMRERLRRVEVFDDAGDPVLGADLT
;
A
#
# COMPACT_ATOMS: atom_id res chain seq x y z
N LEU A 1 14.27 63.14 76.12
CA LEU A 1 13.11 63.78 75.46
C LEU A 1 13.47 63.99 74.00
N GLY A 2 12.58 63.53 73.11
CA GLY A 2 12.60 63.77 71.65
C GLY A 2 13.30 62.67 70.84
N ALA A 3 12.76 62.15 69.74
CA ALA A 3 11.41 62.13 69.18
C ALA A 3 11.44 60.96 68.16
N VAL A 4 10.36 60.18 68.04
CA VAL A 4 10.19 59.22 66.93
C VAL A 4 9.37 59.89 65.84
N PRO A 5 9.75 59.71 64.57
CA PRO A 5 8.74 59.55 63.55
C PRO A 5 8.91 58.28 62.71
N LEU A 6 7.81 57.99 62.03
CA LEU A 6 7.27 56.73 61.59
C LEU A 6 7.45 56.57 60.06
N ALA A 7 7.77 55.34 59.64
CA ALA A 7 7.43 54.67 58.36
C ALA A 7 7.87 55.27 56.99
N ASP A 8 8.41 54.40 56.13
CA ASP A 8 7.84 54.10 54.80
C ASP A 8 8.45 52.80 54.25
N ARG A 9 7.67 51.71 54.16
CA ARG A 9 6.99 51.16 52.97
C ARG A 9 7.90 50.70 51.84
N GLY A 10 7.67 49.45 51.43
CA GLY A 10 8.40 48.74 50.41
C GLY A 10 8.37 49.41 49.04
N ALA A 11 9.46 49.22 48.32
CA ALA A 11 9.47 49.33 46.87
C ALA A 11 9.40 47.92 46.29
N ASP A 12 8.18 47.43 46.08
CA ASP A 12 7.93 46.43 45.06
C ASP A 12 8.48 46.98 43.74
N ARG A 13 9.51 46.31 43.19
CA ARG A 13 9.94 46.58 41.82
C ARG A 13 8.83 46.09 40.90
N VAL A 14 7.95 46.99 40.50
CA VAL A 14 7.06 46.78 39.35
C VAL A 14 7.97 46.57 38.13
N VAL A 15 8.07 45.32 37.69
CA VAL A 15 8.64 44.98 36.39
C VAL A 15 7.63 45.45 35.36
N ASP A 16 7.96 46.51 34.64
CA ASP A 16 7.14 47.03 33.54
C ASP A 16 7.13 46.01 32.38
N PRO A 17 5.99 45.36 32.05
CA PRO A 17 5.94 44.43 30.95
C PRO A 17 5.95 45.25 29.66
N ARG A 18 7.13 45.43 29.06
CA ARG A 18 7.21 45.96 27.70
C ARG A 18 6.34 45.08 26.80
N PRO A 19 5.34 45.63 26.09
CA PRO A 19 4.56 44.83 25.17
C PRO A 19 5.49 44.34 24.07
N ILE A 20 5.64 43.01 23.97
CA ILE A 20 6.35 42.38 22.86
C ILE A 20 5.46 42.54 21.63
N SER A 21 5.48 43.72 21.00
CA SER A 21 4.81 43.92 19.73
C SER A 21 5.58 43.13 18.68
N ARG A 22 5.23 41.86 18.50
CA ARG A 22 5.65 41.11 17.32
C ARG A 22 5.14 41.90 16.11
N PRO A 23 6.01 42.40 15.21
CA PRO A 23 5.56 43.32 14.17
C PRO A 23 4.58 42.58 13.27
N ARG A 24 3.35 43.11 13.15
CA ARG A 24 2.24 42.60 12.31
C ARG A 24 2.68 42.22 10.89
N ARG A 25 3.76 42.85 10.41
CA ARG A 25 4.41 42.57 9.13
C ARG A 25 4.92 41.13 9.01
N GLN A 26 5.46 40.54 10.08
CA GLN A 26 5.92 39.14 10.11
C GLN A 26 4.78 38.14 9.98
N PHE A 27 3.63 38.43 10.60
CA PHE A 27 2.40 37.64 10.45
C PHE A 27 1.86 37.67 9.02
N LEU A 28 1.84 38.85 8.39
CA LEU A 28 1.35 38.99 7.01
C LEU A 28 2.27 38.27 6.01
N THR A 29 3.59 38.32 6.18
CA THR A 29 4.53 37.52 5.37
C THR A 29 4.34 36.02 5.57
N GLY A 30 4.03 35.57 6.79
CA GLY A 30 3.75 34.15 7.06
C GLY A 30 2.49 33.65 6.34
N ILE A 31 1.43 34.46 6.32
CA ILE A 31 0.18 34.13 5.60
C ILE A 31 0.42 34.07 4.09
N ALA A 32 1.13 35.05 3.52
CA ALA A 32 1.43 35.07 2.10
C ALA A 32 2.28 33.87 1.65
N ALA A 33 3.29 33.49 2.45
CA ALA A 33 4.11 32.31 2.19
C ALA A 33 3.29 31.00 2.28
N ALA A 34 2.39 30.88 3.26
CA ALA A 34 1.51 29.71 3.38
C ALA A 34 0.53 29.60 2.21
N ALA A 35 -0.06 30.71 1.77
CA ALA A 35 -0.95 30.74 0.61
C ALA A 35 -0.22 30.37 -0.70
N ALA A 36 0.99 30.88 -0.90
CA ALA A 36 1.84 30.51 -2.03
C ALA A 36 2.23 29.03 -1.99
N GLY A 37 2.53 28.48 -0.80
CA GLY A 37 2.82 27.06 -0.61
C GLY A 37 1.63 26.16 -0.93
N LEU A 38 0.42 26.51 -0.48
CA LEU A 38 -0.80 25.76 -0.78
C LEU A 38 -1.17 25.82 -2.27
N ALA A 39 -1.10 27.00 -2.88
CA ALA A 39 -1.39 27.17 -4.30
C ALA A 39 -0.35 26.45 -5.18
N GLY A 40 0.94 26.54 -4.82
CA GLY A 40 2.00 25.80 -5.48
C GLY A 40 1.87 24.29 -5.32
N GLY A 41 1.52 23.82 -4.11
CA GLY A 41 1.28 22.41 -3.84
C GLY A 41 0.09 21.84 -4.61
N ALA A 42 -1.03 22.58 -4.68
CA ALA A 42 -2.19 22.18 -5.48
C ALA A 42 -1.87 22.16 -6.98
N ALA A 43 -1.19 23.18 -7.49
CA ALA A 43 -0.78 23.22 -8.89
C ALA A 43 0.20 22.07 -9.24
N LEU A 44 1.10 21.71 -8.33
CA LEU A 44 1.99 20.56 -8.50
C LEU A 44 1.25 19.23 -8.45
N TRP A 45 0.22 19.10 -7.60
CA TRP A 45 -0.64 17.92 -7.51
C TRP A 45 -1.48 17.73 -8.77
N GLU A 46 -2.07 18.81 -9.29
CA GLU A 46 -2.82 18.76 -10.55
C GLU A 46 -1.90 18.53 -11.76
N ALA A 47 -0.64 18.95 -11.69
CA ALA A 47 0.35 18.78 -12.76
C ALA A 47 1.16 17.48 -12.64
N SER A 48 1.00 16.71 -11.56
CA SER A 48 1.48 15.33 -11.54
C SER A 48 0.62 14.51 -12.50
N ASP A 49 1.09 14.40 -13.74
CA ASP A 49 0.67 13.35 -14.64
C ASP A 49 1.13 12.02 -14.04
N ASP A 50 0.29 11.43 -13.17
CA ASP A 50 0.31 9.99 -12.87
C ASP A 50 -0.22 9.24 -14.12
N ASP A 51 0.36 9.51 -15.29
CA ASP A 51 0.12 8.71 -16.47
C ASP A 51 0.46 7.26 -16.07
N PRO A 52 -0.51 6.34 -16.11
CA PRO A 52 -0.27 4.99 -15.63
C PRO A 52 0.82 4.39 -16.52
N VAL A 53 2.01 4.23 -15.93
CA VAL A 53 3.11 3.51 -16.57
C VAL A 53 2.53 2.16 -16.97
N ALA A 54 2.56 1.88 -18.27
CA ALA A 54 2.09 0.61 -18.79
C ALA A 54 2.75 -0.52 -17.97
N GLY A 55 1.92 -1.37 -17.38
CA GLY A 55 2.39 -2.49 -16.58
C GLY A 55 3.30 -3.43 -17.40
N PRO A 56 4.02 -4.34 -16.72
CA PRO A 56 4.81 -5.34 -17.43
C PRO A 56 3.90 -6.15 -18.37
N PRO A 57 4.42 -6.66 -19.51
CA PRO A 57 3.65 -7.51 -20.41
C PRO A 57 3.03 -8.69 -19.67
N THR A 58 1.74 -8.93 -19.93
CA THR A 58 0.98 -10.03 -19.34
C THR A 58 0.63 -11.09 -20.37
N GLU A 59 0.63 -12.33 -19.92
CA GLU A 59 0.13 -13.49 -20.66
C GLU A 59 -1.18 -13.96 -20.01
N PRO A 60 -2.34 -13.79 -20.67
CA PRO A 60 -3.61 -14.26 -20.13
C PRO A 60 -3.65 -15.78 -20.01
N MET A 61 -4.18 -16.28 -18.90
CA MET A 61 -4.41 -17.71 -18.71
C MET A 61 -5.79 -18.00 -18.08
N SER A 62 -6.34 -19.17 -18.41
CA SER A 62 -7.62 -19.62 -17.89
C SER A 62 -7.39 -20.69 -16.82
N LEU A 63 -7.60 -20.32 -15.55
CA LEU A 63 -7.65 -21.29 -14.47
C LEU A 63 -9.01 -22.00 -14.51
N ARG A 64 -8.98 -23.33 -14.54
CA ARG A 64 -10.18 -24.14 -14.47
C ARG A 64 -10.46 -24.51 -13.02
N PRO A 65 -11.71 -24.46 -12.57
CA PRO A 65 -12.08 -24.96 -11.26
C PRO A 65 -11.76 -26.46 -11.14
N GLY A 66 -11.04 -26.82 -10.08
CA GLY A 66 -10.98 -28.20 -9.59
C GLY A 66 -12.18 -28.54 -8.69
N GLY A 67 -12.98 -27.52 -8.32
CA GLY A 67 -14.13 -27.57 -7.42
C GLY A 67 -15.02 -26.30 -7.52
N ALA A 68 -15.66 -25.87 -6.44
CA ALA A 68 -16.70 -24.80 -6.42
C ALA A 68 -16.16 -23.34 -6.41
N ALA A 69 -15.07 -23.05 -7.12
CA ALA A 69 -14.53 -21.69 -7.22
C ALA A 69 -15.11 -20.97 -8.44
N ASP A 70 -15.78 -19.83 -8.21
CA ASP A 70 -16.37 -18.99 -9.25
C ASP A 70 -15.33 -18.03 -9.86
N SER A 71 -15.50 -17.81 -11.17
CA SER A 71 -14.78 -16.90 -12.07
C SER A 71 -13.48 -16.27 -11.52
N SER A 72 -12.34 -16.82 -11.95
CA SER A 72 -11.03 -16.20 -11.74
C SER A 72 -10.42 -15.78 -13.08
N LYS A 73 -10.06 -14.50 -13.24
CA LYS A 73 -9.14 -14.06 -14.28
C LYS A 73 -7.72 -14.28 -13.79
N ALA A 74 -6.85 -14.80 -14.65
CA ALA A 74 -5.46 -14.99 -14.32
C ALA A 74 -4.55 -14.53 -15.45
N GLU A 75 -3.41 -13.97 -15.08
CA GLU A 75 -2.37 -13.49 -15.98
C GLU A 75 -1.01 -13.89 -15.44
N LEU A 76 -0.06 -14.22 -16.31
CA LEU A 76 1.34 -14.42 -15.97
C LEU A 76 2.17 -13.22 -16.39
N ILE A 77 3.14 -12.87 -15.56
CA ILE A 77 4.20 -11.93 -15.90
C ILE A 77 5.51 -12.70 -15.90
N ASN A 78 6.26 -12.59 -17.00
CA ASN A 78 7.60 -13.15 -17.12
C ASN A 78 8.62 -12.14 -16.62
N HIS A 79 9.20 -12.39 -15.44
CA HIS A 79 10.29 -11.58 -14.90
C HIS A 79 11.63 -12.26 -15.14
N THR A 80 12.71 -11.48 -15.09
CA THR A 80 14.07 -12.02 -15.19
C THR A 80 14.49 -12.82 -13.95
N TRP A 81 13.69 -12.79 -12.88
CA TRP A 81 13.90 -13.52 -11.63
C TRP A 81 12.86 -14.62 -11.38
N GLY A 82 11.95 -14.88 -12.33
CA GLY A 82 10.92 -15.90 -12.21
C GLY A 82 9.60 -15.51 -12.86
N SER A 83 8.53 -16.19 -12.47
CA SER A 83 7.19 -15.93 -12.99
C SER A 83 6.27 -15.45 -11.88
N GLU A 84 5.36 -14.55 -12.22
CA GLU A 84 4.35 -14.04 -11.30
C GLU A 84 2.96 -14.31 -11.85
N LEU A 85 2.09 -14.89 -11.03
CA LEU A 85 0.67 -15.00 -11.26
C LEU A 85 -0.02 -13.76 -10.69
N VAL A 86 -0.76 -13.05 -11.55
CA VAL A 86 -1.77 -12.06 -11.16
C VAL A 86 -3.14 -12.74 -11.22
N LEU A 87 -3.76 -12.93 -10.07
CA LEU A 87 -5.05 -13.58 -9.91
C LEU A 87 -6.08 -12.54 -9.49
N THR A 88 -7.15 -12.40 -10.28
CA THR A 88 -8.34 -11.63 -9.91
C THR A 88 -9.50 -12.59 -9.73
N GLY A 89 -10.11 -12.62 -8.54
CA GLY A 89 -11.21 -13.54 -8.27
C GLY A 89 -12.00 -13.19 -7.01
N SER A 90 -13.10 -13.89 -6.79
CA SER A 90 -14.01 -13.76 -5.65
C SER A 90 -14.59 -15.14 -5.30
N GLY A 91 -15.37 -15.24 -4.22
CA GLY A 91 -16.01 -16.51 -3.80
C GLY A 91 -15.08 -17.44 -3.01
N TYR A 92 -13.86 -17.01 -2.69
CA TYR A 92 -12.96 -17.77 -1.82
C TYR A 92 -13.41 -17.68 -0.36
N ARG A 93 -13.46 -18.82 0.34
CA ARG A 93 -13.93 -18.89 1.73
C ARG A 93 -13.23 -17.86 2.61
N GLN A 94 -14.02 -17.01 3.27
CA GLN A 94 -13.51 -15.92 4.07
C GLN A 94 -12.58 -16.43 5.18
N GLY A 95 -11.37 -15.84 5.27
CA GLY A 95 -10.35 -16.21 6.25
C GLY A 95 -9.59 -17.51 5.94
N ALA A 96 -9.94 -18.25 4.88
CA ALA A 96 -9.22 -19.46 4.49
C ALA A 96 -7.93 -19.10 3.74
N ALA A 97 -6.83 -19.75 4.13
CA ALA A 97 -5.57 -19.63 3.41
C ALA A 97 -5.61 -20.45 2.12
N HIS A 98 -5.06 -19.90 1.06
CA HIS A 98 -4.88 -20.56 -0.22
C HIS A 98 -3.42 -20.49 -0.61
N ARG A 99 -2.85 -21.59 -1.10
CA ARG A 99 -1.47 -21.65 -1.58
C ARG A 99 -1.44 -21.75 -3.09
N VAL A 100 -0.50 -21.06 -3.72
CA VAL A 100 -0.26 -21.14 -5.16
C VAL A 100 1.00 -21.93 -5.40
N VAL A 101 0.94 -22.92 -6.29
CA VAL A 101 2.05 -23.80 -6.63
C VAL A 101 2.26 -23.80 -8.13
N PHE A 102 3.52 -23.66 -8.52
CA PHE A 102 3.97 -23.76 -9.90
C PHE A 102 4.67 -25.11 -10.09
N THR A 103 4.36 -25.81 -11.18
CA THR A 103 5.02 -27.07 -11.52
C THR A 103 5.82 -26.90 -12.80
N ASP A 104 7.05 -27.40 -12.80
CA ASP A 104 7.93 -27.38 -13.97
C ASP A 104 7.74 -28.59 -14.89
N ALA A 105 8.52 -28.64 -15.98
CA ALA A 105 8.48 -29.72 -16.96
C ALA A 105 8.96 -31.08 -16.44
N ASP A 106 9.73 -31.09 -15.36
CA ASP A 106 10.20 -32.31 -14.69
C ASP A 106 9.22 -32.75 -13.58
N GLY A 107 8.09 -32.05 -13.43
CA GLY A 107 7.08 -32.30 -12.40
C GLY A 107 7.44 -31.74 -11.02
N GLN A 108 8.51 -30.95 -10.89
CA GLN A 108 8.89 -30.34 -9.62
C GLN A 108 7.95 -29.21 -9.27
N GLN A 109 7.45 -29.24 -8.03
CA GLN A 109 6.59 -28.21 -7.48
C GLN A 109 7.41 -27.14 -6.76
N VAL A 110 7.10 -25.87 -7.03
CA VAL A 110 7.71 -24.70 -6.42
C VAL A 110 6.59 -23.79 -5.91
N GLU A 111 6.60 -23.46 -4.62
CA GLU A 111 5.60 -22.54 -4.06
C GLU A 111 5.76 -21.13 -4.66
N ALA A 112 4.62 -20.51 -4.99
CA ALA A 112 4.52 -19.15 -5.51
C ALA A 112 3.91 -18.18 -4.47
N GLY A 113 3.79 -18.60 -3.21
CA GLY A 113 3.10 -17.85 -2.16
C GLY A 113 1.63 -18.25 -2.02
N GLY A 114 0.78 -17.29 -1.68
CA GLY A 114 -0.62 -17.57 -1.37
C GLY A 114 -1.41 -16.32 -1.00
N PHE A 115 -2.69 -16.51 -0.72
CA PHE A 115 -3.61 -15.44 -0.35
C PHE A 115 -4.65 -15.92 0.67
N THR A 116 -5.35 -14.97 1.30
CA THR A 116 -6.46 -15.26 2.22
C THR A 116 -7.78 -14.88 1.57
N GLY A 117 -8.75 -15.79 1.58
CA GLY A 117 -10.07 -15.55 1.02
C GLY A 117 -10.80 -14.40 1.73
N VAL A 118 -11.54 -13.59 0.97
CA VAL A 118 -12.34 -12.46 1.48
C VAL A 118 -13.84 -12.60 1.18
N GLY A 119 -14.30 -13.82 0.89
CA GLY A 119 -15.69 -14.11 0.50
C GLY A 119 -15.98 -13.61 -0.91
N ASP A 120 -17.15 -13.00 -1.09
CA ASP A 120 -17.66 -12.55 -2.40
C ASP A 120 -17.03 -11.23 -2.88
N THR A 121 -16.15 -10.62 -2.08
CA THR A 121 -15.42 -9.42 -2.50
C THR A 121 -14.32 -9.80 -3.48
N GLU A 122 -14.20 -9.05 -4.58
CA GLU A 122 -13.11 -9.24 -5.54
C GLU A 122 -11.76 -8.91 -4.88
N MET A 123 -10.78 -9.79 -5.08
CA MET A 123 -9.40 -9.58 -4.68
C MET A 123 -8.49 -9.63 -5.92
N VAL A 124 -7.39 -8.90 -5.86
CA VAL A 124 -6.28 -9.02 -6.80
C VAL A 124 -5.05 -9.47 -6.03
N CYS A 125 -4.57 -10.67 -6.33
CA CYS A 125 -3.43 -11.29 -5.67
C CYS A 125 -2.28 -11.47 -6.64
N ARG A 126 -1.06 -11.27 -6.13
CA ARG A 126 0.19 -11.39 -6.87
C ARG A 126 1.05 -12.45 -6.20
N CYS A 127 1.29 -13.55 -6.88
CA CYS A 127 1.99 -14.73 -6.36
C CYS A 127 3.20 -15.02 -7.24
N THR A 128 4.41 -14.99 -6.66
CA THR A 128 5.66 -15.07 -7.41
C THR A 128 6.46 -16.31 -7.05
N SER A 129 7.01 -16.96 -8.07
CA SER A 129 7.91 -18.11 -7.94
C SER A 129 9.22 -17.83 -8.69
N PRO A 130 10.37 -18.35 -8.22
CA PRO A 130 11.63 -18.27 -8.97
C PRO A 130 11.62 -19.11 -10.26
N LEU A 131 10.56 -19.88 -10.51
CA LEU A 131 10.44 -20.68 -11.72
C LEU A 131 10.24 -19.78 -12.96
N MET A 132 11.17 -19.89 -13.90
CA MET A 132 11.14 -19.13 -15.15
C MET A 132 9.99 -19.59 -16.06
N ARG A 133 9.41 -18.66 -16.83
CA ARG A 133 8.22 -18.92 -17.65
C ARG A 133 8.44 -20.05 -18.65
N GLU A 134 9.65 -20.22 -19.18
CA GLU A 134 10.00 -21.24 -20.17
C GLU A 134 9.98 -22.67 -19.58
N ARG A 135 10.14 -22.80 -18.26
CA ARG A 135 10.11 -24.06 -17.53
C ARG A 135 8.76 -24.35 -16.86
N LEU A 136 7.96 -23.31 -16.61
CA LEU A 136 6.63 -23.42 -16.02
C LEU A 136 5.68 -24.23 -16.92
N ARG A 137 5.03 -25.23 -16.36
CA ARG A 137 4.07 -26.10 -17.07
C ARG A 137 2.70 -26.20 -16.43
N ARG A 138 2.59 -25.94 -15.13
CA ARG A 138 1.30 -25.97 -14.44
C ARG A 138 1.24 -24.93 -13.34
N VAL A 139 0.06 -24.32 -13.18
CA VAL A 139 -0.26 -23.45 -12.06
C VAL A 139 -1.46 -24.03 -11.35
N GLU A 140 -1.37 -24.16 -10.03
CA GLU A 140 -2.46 -24.66 -9.18
C GLU A 140 -2.65 -23.77 -7.95
N VAL A 141 -3.90 -23.65 -7.52
CA VAL A 141 -4.29 -23.04 -6.25
C VAL A 141 -4.88 -24.14 -5.37
N PHE A 142 -4.33 -24.27 -4.17
CA PHE A 142 -4.77 -25.20 -3.15
C PHE A 142 -5.47 -24.45 -2.02
N ASP A 143 -6.52 -25.03 -1.46
CA ASP A 143 -7.10 -24.53 -0.22
C ASP A 143 -6.29 -24.94 1.02
N ASP A 144 -6.81 -24.65 2.21
CA ASP A 144 -6.21 -24.95 3.50
C ASP A 144 -6.31 -26.44 3.89
N ALA A 145 -7.17 -27.22 3.23
CA ALA A 145 -7.20 -28.67 3.33
C ALA A 145 -6.15 -29.35 2.43
N GLY A 146 -5.59 -28.59 1.48
CA GLY A 146 -4.63 -29.08 0.49
C GLY A 146 -5.29 -29.62 -0.77
N ASP A 147 -6.57 -29.32 -1.00
CA ASP A 147 -7.30 -29.71 -2.19
C ASP A 147 -7.11 -28.66 -3.31
N PRO A 148 -6.88 -29.08 -4.56
CA PRO A 148 -6.74 -28.14 -5.68
C PRO A 148 -8.11 -27.54 -6.04
N VAL A 149 -8.25 -26.23 -5.85
CA VAL A 149 -9.49 -25.50 -6.15
C VAL A 149 -9.47 -24.87 -7.54
N LEU A 150 -8.29 -24.55 -8.06
CA LEU A 150 -8.07 -24.01 -9.40
C LEU A 150 -6.80 -24.60 -10.01
N GLY A 151 -6.78 -24.79 -11.33
CA GLY A 151 -5.56 -25.16 -12.02
C GLY A 151 -5.58 -24.91 -13.52
N ALA A 152 -4.38 -24.80 -14.10
CA ALA A 152 -4.19 -24.74 -15.54
C ALA A 152 -2.87 -25.38 -15.94
N ASP A 153 -2.92 -26.10 -17.06
CA ASP A 153 -1.72 -26.55 -17.78
C ASP A 153 -1.32 -25.50 -18.81
N LEU A 154 -0.01 -25.32 -18.97
CA LEU A 154 0.61 -24.36 -19.87
C LEU A 154 1.37 -25.10 -20.97
N THR A 155 1.15 -24.67 -22.21
CA THR A 155 1.86 -25.13 -23.40
C THR A 155 3.15 -24.37 -23.63
#